data_AF-A0A2G9GFF5-F1
#
_entry.id   AF-A0A2G9GFF5-F1
#
_cell.length_a   1.000
_cell.length_b   1.000
_cell.length_c   1.000
_cell.angle_alpha   90.00
_cell.angle_beta   90.00
_cell.angle_gamma   90.00
#
_symmetry.space_group_name_H-M   'P 1'
#
loop_
_entity.id
_entity.type
_entity.pdbx_description
1 polymer ?
#
loop_
_entity_poly.entity_id
_entity_poly.type
_entity_poly.pdbx_seq_one_letter_code
_entity_poly.pdbx_strand_id
1 'polypeptide(L)'
;MITRCRINTGDDAICPKTSTGPIYNLTATSCWIKTKSSAIKLGSASWYAFKGLVFENITIVESHRGLGLQIRDGGTVSDITFSNINISTRYYDPSWWGRAEPIYITTCPRDSNSKAGSISNLQFINITATSENGVFLSGSKGGVLRNLKFLNVNLTYKRWTNYTDGLVDYRPGCRGLVNHSTGGFMMEHIDGLDVENVNMRWGEGKTERWNNPLDFRPSTVNNVTLLNFYSGSYNEA
;
A
#
# COMPACT_ATOMS: atom_id res chain seq x y z
N MET A 1 14.85 14.90 -7.06
CA MET A 1 14.46 15.37 -5.71
C MET A 1 13.14 16.10 -5.80
N ILE A 2 12.19 15.78 -4.93
CA ILE A 2 10.90 16.49 -4.75
C ILE A 2 10.83 16.90 -3.28
N THR A 3 10.67 18.18 -2.97
CA THR A 3 10.66 18.58 -1.55
C THR A 3 9.87 19.85 -1.28
N ARG A 4 9.28 19.95 -0.08
CA ARG A 4 8.53 21.12 0.41
C ARG A 4 7.36 21.48 -0.50
N CYS A 5 6.70 20.46 -1.05
CA CYS A 5 5.54 20.64 -1.92
C CYS A 5 4.23 20.43 -1.15
N ARG A 6 3.22 21.22 -1.51
CA ARG A 6 1.82 20.94 -1.18
C ARG A 6 1.09 20.52 -2.46
N ILE A 7 0.63 19.28 -2.52
CA ILE A 7 -0.03 18.71 -3.71
C ILE A 7 -1.49 18.41 -3.37
N ASN A 8 -2.42 18.97 -4.14
CA ASN A 8 -3.85 18.70 -4.06
C ASN A 8 -4.40 18.43 -5.46
N THR A 9 -4.79 17.20 -5.76
CA THR A 9 -5.12 16.77 -7.13
C THR A 9 -6.27 15.74 -7.15
N GLY A 10 -6.78 15.43 -8.34
CA GLY A 10 -7.75 14.36 -8.54
C GLY A 10 -7.10 12.98 -8.65
N ASP A 11 -6.07 12.86 -9.49
CA ASP A 11 -5.39 11.58 -9.76
C ASP A 11 -4.12 11.42 -8.90
N ASP A 12 -3.25 10.48 -9.21
CA ASP A 12 -2.03 10.17 -8.45
C ASP A 12 -1.15 11.42 -8.26
N ALA A 13 -0.64 11.66 -7.04
CA ALA A 13 0.11 12.88 -6.73
C ALA A 13 1.61 12.76 -7.10
N ILE A 14 2.37 11.89 -6.43
CA ILE A 14 3.74 11.56 -6.83
C ILE A 14 3.71 10.20 -7.53
N CYS A 15 3.75 10.20 -8.86
CA CYS A 15 3.52 9.01 -9.68
C CYS A 15 4.69 8.66 -10.63
N PRO A 16 5.87 8.25 -10.13
CA PRO A 16 6.96 7.78 -10.99
C PRO A 16 6.54 6.60 -11.87
N LYS A 17 6.88 6.67 -13.15
CA LYS A 17 6.65 5.63 -14.16
C LYS A 17 7.96 5.33 -14.87
N THR A 18 8.22 4.07 -15.14
CA THR A 18 9.39 3.61 -15.89
C THR A 18 8.94 3.14 -17.28
N SER A 19 8.42 4.05 -18.10
CA SER A 19 7.95 3.75 -19.47
C SER A 19 9.08 3.71 -20.50
N THR A 20 10.09 4.56 -20.30
CA THR A 20 11.18 4.79 -21.27
C THR A 20 12.56 4.51 -20.69
N GLY A 21 12.65 4.24 -19.39
CA GLY A 21 13.90 3.91 -18.72
C GLY A 21 13.72 3.69 -17.22
N PRO A 22 14.78 3.23 -16.53
CA PRO A 22 14.76 3.01 -15.09
C PRO A 22 14.80 4.34 -14.32
N ILE A 23 14.31 4.32 -13.09
CA ILE A 23 14.40 5.41 -12.12
C ILE A 23 15.25 4.97 -10.94
N TYR A 24 16.34 5.68 -10.70
CA TYR A 24 17.26 5.44 -9.60
C TYR A 24 17.32 6.65 -8.67
N ASN A 25 17.42 6.39 -7.37
CA ASN A 25 17.75 7.40 -6.35
C ASN A 25 16.80 8.60 -6.33
N LEU A 26 15.50 8.38 -6.58
CA LEU A 26 14.50 9.43 -6.43
C LEU A 26 14.12 9.58 -4.95
N THR A 27 14.36 10.79 -4.42
CA THR A 27 13.93 11.20 -3.08
C THR A 27 12.77 12.17 -3.15
N ALA A 28 11.73 11.93 -2.36
CA ALA A 28 10.66 12.86 -2.06
C ALA A 28 10.57 13.09 -0.54
N THR A 29 10.65 14.34 -0.08
CA THR A 29 10.66 14.63 1.37
C THR A 29 9.98 15.92 1.76
N SER A 30 9.41 15.97 2.95
CA SER A 30 8.80 17.17 3.54
C SER A 30 7.62 17.68 2.70
N CYS A 31 6.70 16.78 2.34
CA CYS A 31 5.56 17.07 1.48
C CYS A 31 4.22 16.89 2.19
N TRP A 32 3.23 17.68 1.79
CA TRP A 32 1.84 17.51 2.17
C TRP A 32 1.01 17.13 0.94
N ILE A 33 0.25 16.05 0.99
CA ILE A 33 -0.42 15.47 -0.18
C ILE A 33 -1.89 15.16 0.14
N LYS A 34 -2.78 15.56 -0.77
CA LYS A 34 -4.19 15.15 -0.83
C LYS A 34 -4.55 14.78 -2.27
N THR A 35 -5.22 13.65 -2.46
CA THR A 35 -5.64 13.18 -3.78
C THR A 35 -6.88 12.30 -3.72
N LYS A 36 -7.67 12.22 -4.79
CA LYS A 36 -8.75 11.21 -4.91
C LYS A 36 -8.27 9.85 -5.43
N SER A 37 -6.98 9.70 -5.73
CA SER A 37 -6.33 8.44 -6.13
C SER A 37 -5.21 8.08 -5.13
N SER A 38 -3.97 7.86 -5.58
CA SER A 38 -2.83 7.44 -4.75
C SER A 38 -1.87 8.59 -4.47
N ALA A 39 -1.56 8.85 -3.20
CA ALA A 39 -0.66 9.94 -2.82
C ALA A 39 0.77 9.71 -3.33
N ILE A 40 1.29 8.50 -3.16
CA ILE A 40 2.51 8.05 -3.81
C ILE A 40 2.17 6.78 -4.60
N LYS A 41 2.59 6.71 -5.86
CA LYS A 41 2.37 5.52 -6.69
C LYS A 41 3.56 5.22 -7.60
N LEU A 42 4.12 4.03 -7.49
CA LEU A 42 5.01 3.50 -8.52
C LEU A 42 4.20 2.73 -9.56
N GLY A 43 4.30 3.14 -10.83
CA GLY A 43 3.60 2.50 -11.95
C GLY A 43 2.26 3.17 -12.36
N SER A 44 1.31 2.49 -12.99
CA SER A 44 1.39 1.08 -13.41
C SER A 44 2.33 0.81 -14.57
N ALA A 45 2.66 1.84 -15.36
CA ALA A 45 3.71 1.84 -16.36
C ALA A 45 5.07 1.54 -15.72
N SER A 46 5.50 0.27 -15.79
CA SER A 46 6.51 -0.30 -14.90
C SER A 46 7.46 -1.27 -15.63
N TRP A 47 7.93 -0.91 -16.83
CA TRP A 47 8.73 -1.80 -17.69
C TRP A 47 10.20 -1.92 -17.27
N TYR A 48 10.74 -0.92 -16.57
CA TYR A 48 12.13 -0.88 -16.11
C TYR A 48 12.21 -0.77 -14.59
N ALA A 49 13.43 -0.65 -14.08
CA ALA A 49 13.70 -0.69 -12.64
C ALA A 49 13.28 0.61 -11.92
N PHE A 50 12.70 0.46 -10.73
CA PHE A 50 12.69 1.47 -9.66
C PHE A 50 13.67 1.00 -8.58
N LYS A 51 14.75 1.75 -8.33
CA LYS A 51 15.75 1.33 -7.34
C LYS A 51 16.29 2.48 -6.47
N GLY A 52 16.36 2.25 -5.16
CA GLY A 52 16.94 3.22 -4.23
C GLY A 52 16.07 4.45 -3.99
N LEU A 53 14.74 4.30 -3.98
CA LEU A 53 13.84 5.44 -3.78
C LEU A 53 13.58 5.68 -2.29
N VAL A 54 13.50 6.96 -1.92
CA VAL A 54 13.27 7.37 -0.53
C VAL A 54 12.09 8.35 -0.45
N PHE A 55 11.10 8.01 0.36
CA PHE A 55 9.95 8.85 0.67
C PHE A 55 9.94 9.11 2.17
N GLU A 56 10.16 10.35 2.59
CA GLU A 56 10.40 10.67 4.00
C GLU A 56 9.66 11.93 4.46
N ASN A 57 9.18 11.97 5.70
CA ASN A 57 8.57 13.17 6.29
C ASN A 57 7.41 13.69 5.43
N ILE A 58 6.40 12.83 5.21
CA ILE A 58 5.26 13.14 4.35
C ILE A 58 3.97 13.06 5.16
N THR A 59 3.09 14.04 4.95
CA THR A 59 1.72 13.99 5.46
C THR A 59 0.77 13.75 4.31
N ILE A 60 0.05 12.63 4.35
CA ILE A 60 -0.98 12.23 3.38
C ILE A 60 -2.34 12.41 4.06
N VAL A 61 -3.21 13.20 3.46
CA VAL A 61 -4.52 13.53 4.03
C VAL A 61 -5.63 13.12 3.08
N GLU A 62 -6.60 12.35 3.60
CA GLU A 62 -7.81 11.92 2.89
C GLU A 62 -7.52 11.41 1.47
N SER A 63 -6.56 10.51 1.31
CA SER A 63 -6.28 9.92 -0.02
C SER A 63 -7.04 8.61 -0.23
N HIS A 64 -7.26 8.20 -1.48
CA HIS A 64 -7.87 6.89 -1.72
C HIS A 64 -6.86 5.77 -1.50
N ARG A 65 -5.57 6.02 -1.80
CA ARG A 65 -4.42 5.23 -1.37
C ARG A 65 -3.33 6.11 -0.79
N GLY A 66 -2.65 5.61 0.23
CA GLY A 66 -1.47 6.25 0.79
C GLY A 66 -0.24 5.94 -0.05
N LEU A 67 0.39 4.79 0.24
CA LEU A 67 1.61 4.31 -0.40
C LEU A 67 1.28 3.18 -1.38
N GLY A 68 1.39 3.44 -2.68
CA GLY A 68 1.01 2.51 -3.74
C GLY A 68 2.18 2.00 -4.57
N LEU A 69 2.34 0.68 -4.70
CA LEU A 69 3.13 0.05 -5.75
C LEU A 69 2.18 -0.78 -6.61
N GLN A 70 2.04 -0.42 -7.88
CA GLN A 70 1.17 -1.11 -8.82
C GLN A 70 1.99 -1.59 -10.01
N ILE A 71 2.71 -2.70 -9.85
CA ILE A 71 3.69 -3.16 -10.86
C ILE A 71 3.02 -4.16 -11.80
N ARG A 72 3.16 -3.93 -13.11
CA ARG A 72 2.37 -4.63 -14.15
C ARG A 72 3.16 -5.09 -15.37
N ASP A 73 4.34 -4.51 -15.62
CA ASP A 73 4.98 -4.58 -16.94
C ASP A 73 6.35 -5.29 -16.92
N GLY A 74 6.57 -6.17 -15.95
CA GLY A 74 7.79 -7.00 -15.86
C GLY A 74 9.03 -6.28 -15.30
N GLY A 75 8.95 -4.98 -15.03
CA GLY A 75 10.04 -4.24 -14.37
C GLY A 75 10.22 -4.64 -12.91
N THR A 76 11.32 -4.15 -12.33
CA THR A 76 11.76 -4.51 -10.98
C THR A 76 11.59 -3.33 -10.03
N VAL A 77 11.24 -3.61 -8.78
CA VAL A 77 11.23 -2.64 -7.69
C VAL A 77 12.10 -3.20 -6.57
N SER A 78 13.12 -2.44 -6.17
CA SER A 78 14.04 -2.85 -5.10
C SER A 78 14.53 -1.67 -4.31
N ASP A 79 14.76 -1.88 -3.01
CA ASP A 79 15.46 -0.92 -2.15
C ASP A 79 14.68 0.39 -2.03
N ILE A 80 13.42 0.30 -1.56
CA ILE A 80 12.53 1.45 -1.39
C ILE A 80 12.27 1.67 0.10
N THR A 81 12.46 2.90 0.57
CA THR A 81 12.22 3.28 1.95
C THR A 81 11.11 4.31 2.04
N PHE A 82 10.09 4.00 2.83
CA PHE A 82 9.04 4.91 3.28
C PHE A 82 9.25 5.15 4.78
N SER A 83 9.49 6.39 5.18
CA SER A 83 9.81 6.69 6.59
C SER A 83 9.19 7.97 7.11
N ASN A 84 8.81 8.00 8.39
CA ASN A 84 8.27 9.18 9.05
C ASN A 84 7.04 9.75 8.31
N ILE A 85 6.00 8.93 8.12
CA ILE A 85 4.82 9.29 7.31
C ILE A 85 3.55 9.21 8.15
N ASN A 86 2.76 10.28 8.10
CA ASN A 86 1.39 10.30 8.64
C ASN A 86 0.39 10.17 7.49
N ILE A 87 -0.54 9.23 7.61
CA ILE A 87 -1.47 8.86 6.54
C ILE A 87 -2.92 8.93 7.04
N SER A 88 -3.79 9.57 6.27
CA SER A 88 -5.23 9.35 6.34
C SER A 88 -5.74 8.92 4.97
N THR A 89 -6.42 7.77 4.90
CA THR A 89 -7.07 7.30 3.68
C THR A 89 -8.54 7.01 3.89
N ARG A 90 -9.35 7.33 2.88
CA ARG A 90 -10.79 7.17 2.90
C ARG A 90 -11.28 6.62 1.58
N TYR A 91 -12.47 6.03 1.58
CA TYR A 91 -13.14 5.72 0.33
C TYR A 91 -13.59 7.00 -0.36
N TYR A 92 -13.54 6.92 -1.68
CA TYR A 92 -14.10 7.88 -2.62
C TYR A 92 -15.17 7.20 -3.48
N ASP A 93 -15.81 8.00 -4.33
CA ASP A 93 -16.73 7.49 -5.33
C ASP A 93 -16.09 6.35 -6.15
N PRO A 94 -16.82 5.25 -6.47
CA PRO A 94 -16.27 4.09 -7.17
C PRO A 94 -15.64 4.37 -8.54
N SER A 95 -15.93 5.53 -9.15
CA SER A 95 -15.26 6.01 -10.36
C SER A 95 -13.76 6.25 -10.16
N TRP A 96 -13.32 6.58 -8.94
CA TRP A 96 -11.91 6.75 -8.61
C TRP A 96 -11.23 5.41 -8.30
N TRP A 97 -9.97 5.31 -8.70
CA TRP A 97 -9.16 4.13 -8.39
C TRP A 97 -8.63 4.21 -6.96
N GLY A 98 -8.67 3.08 -6.24
CA GLY A 98 -8.44 3.05 -4.80
C GLY A 98 -9.53 2.28 -4.07
N ARG A 99 -9.22 1.83 -2.85
CA ARG A 99 -10.16 1.22 -1.90
C ARG A 99 -9.80 1.61 -0.46
N ALA A 100 -9.31 2.83 -0.24
CA ALA A 100 -8.93 3.41 1.06
C ALA A 100 -7.70 2.77 1.74
N GLU A 101 -6.84 2.08 1.00
CA GLU A 101 -5.68 1.37 1.56
C GLU A 101 -4.56 2.35 1.98
N PRO A 102 -4.05 2.31 3.22
CA PRO A 102 -2.92 3.13 3.62
C PRO A 102 -1.63 2.70 2.91
N ILE A 103 -1.47 1.40 2.69
CA ILE A 103 -0.36 0.78 1.97
C ILE A 103 -0.94 -0.28 1.03
N TYR A 104 -0.59 -0.19 -0.26
CA TYR A 104 -1.09 -1.04 -1.33
C TYR A 104 0.08 -1.46 -2.22
N ILE A 105 0.47 -2.73 -2.15
CA ILE A 105 1.58 -3.30 -2.91
C ILE A 105 1.04 -4.44 -3.76
N THR A 106 1.14 -4.29 -5.08
CA THR A 106 0.64 -5.31 -6.01
C THR A 106 1.59 -5.56 -7.16
N THR A 107 1.78 -6.83 -7.52
CA THR A 107 2.42 -7.22 -8.78
C THR A 107 1.72 -8.40 -9.45
N CYS A 108 1.30 -8.16 -10.69
CA CYS A 108 0.74 -9.18 -11.59
C CYS A 108 0.88 -8.68 -13.03
N PRO A 109 0.74 -9.50 -14.08
CA PRO A 109 0.80 -9.02 -15.46
C PRO A 109 -0.29 -7.97 -15.77
N ARG A 110 0.04 -6.96 -16.59
CA ARG A 110 -0.95 -6.04 -17.18
C ARG A 110 -1.99 -6.75 -18.03
N ASP A 111 -1.54 -7.70 -18.84
CA ASP A 111 -2.33 -8.45 -19.82
C ASP A 111 -1.62 -9.78 -20.13
N SER A 112 -2.13 -10.54 -21.11
CA SER A 112 -1.57 -11.83 -21.52
C SER A 112 -0.18 -11.75 -22.14
N ASN A 113 0.24 -10.58 -22.62
CA ASN A 113 1.53 -10.37 -23.29
C ASN A 113 2.59 -9.80 -22.33
N SER A 114 2.17 -9.34 -21.15
CA SER A 114 3.02 -8.77 -20.13
C SER A 114 3.47 -9.82 -19.11
N LYS A 115 4.56 -9.55 -18.40
CA LYS A 115 5.02 -10.38 -17.28
C LYS A 115 4.76 -9.68 -15.95
N ALA A 116 4.58 -10.46 -14.89
CA ALA A 116 4.61 -9.90 -13.54
C ALA A 116 6.00 -9.32 -13.26
N GLY A 117 6.04 -8.17 -12.58
CA GLY A 117 7.30 -7.61 -12.09
C GLY A 117 7.72 -8.23 -10.76
N SER A 118 8.97 -7.98 -10.34
CA SER A 118 9.47 -8.38 -9.03
C SER A 118 9.53 -7.19 -8.08
N ILE A 119 9.10 -7.38 -6.84
CA ILE A 119 9.19 -6.36 -5.78
C ILE A 119 9.98 -6.95 -4.63
N SER A 120 11.02 -6.25 -4.18
CA SER A 120 11.88 -6.69 -3.09
C SER A 120 12.39 -5.54 -2.22
N ASN A 121 12.79 -5.84 -0.98
CA ASN A 121 13.50 -4.91 -0.10
C ASN A 121 12.71 -3.59 0.09
N LEU A 122 11.48 -3.71 0.61
CA LEU A 122 10.67 -2.55 0.97
C LEU A 122 10.72 -2.32 2.48
N GLN A 123 10.90 -1.08 2.89
CA GLN A 123 10.93 -0.69 4.29
C GLN A 123 9.87 0.37 4.58
N PHE A 124 9.06 0.12 5.60
CA PHE A 124 8.02 1.02 6.12
C PHE A 124 8.35 1.32 7.59
N ILE A 125 8.86 2.53 7.86
CA ILE A 125 9.48 2.86 9.15
C ILE A 125 8.79 4.09 9.76
N ASN A 126 8.38 4.01 11.02
CA ASN A 126 7.76 5.14 11.73
C ASN A 126 6.55 5.70 10.96
N ILE A 127 5.55 4.85 10.69
CA ILE A 127 4.34 5.22 9.97
C ILE A 127 3.15 5.21 10.91
N THR A 128 2.35 6.27 10.89
CA THR A 128 1.04 6.29 11.55
C THR A 128 -0.04 6.48 10.50
N ALA A 129 -1.03 5.59 10.46
CA ALA A 129 -2.11 5.64 9.49
C ALA A 129 -3.48 5.49 10.13
N THR A 130 -4.43 6.32 9.71
CA THR A 130 -5.86 6.13 9.95
C THR A 130 -6.55 5.87 8.63
N SER A 131 -7.14 4.69 8.45
CA SER A 131 -7.67 4.28 7.14
C SER A 131 -9.02 3.60 7.24
N GLU A 132 -9.80 3.69 6.16
CA GLU A 132 -11.03 2.92 6.03
C GLU A 132 -10.81 1.51 5.44
N ASN A 133 -9.58 1.10 5.15
CA ASN A 133 -9.26 -0.26 4.70
C ASN A 133 -7.86 -0.67 5.19
N GLY A 134 -7.54 -1.95 5.10
CA GLY A 134 -6.27 -2.52 5.53
C GLY A 134 -5.12 -2.33 4.56
N VAL A 135 -3.95 -2.75 5.01
CA VAL A 135 -2.74 -2.91 4.20
C VAL A 135 -2.94 -4.08 3.24
N PHE A 136 -2.72 -3.84 1.95
CA PHE A 136 -2.90 -4.86 0.91
C PHE A 136 -1.55 -5.21 0.25
N LEU A 137 -1.10 -6.45 0.43
CA LEU A 137 0.19 -6.97 -0.04
C LEU A 137 -0.06 -8.19 -0.93
N SER A 138 -0.17 -7.96 -2.24
CA SER A 138 -0.51 -9.00 -3.20
C SER A 138 0.58 -9.17 -4.26
N GLY A 139 1.42 -10.18 -4.06
CA GLY A 139 2.26 -10.69 -5.14
C GLY A 139 1.46 -11.55 -6.12
N SER A 140 2.18 -12.21 -7.02
CA SER A 140 1.61 -13.24 -7.87
C SER A 140 2.57 -14.43 -7.99
N LYS A 141 2.09 -15.55 -8.55
CA LYS A 141 2.93 -16.73 -8.82
C LYS A 141 4.20 -16.39 -9.61
N GLY A 142 4.12 -15.42 -10.54
CA GLY A 142 5.25 -14.95 -11.34
C GLY A 142 6.00 -13.76 -10.74
N GLY A 143 5.55 -13.21 -9.60
CA GLY A 143 6.06 -12.00 -8.98
C GLY A 143 5.83 -12.04 -7.46
N VAL A 144 6.58 -12.89 -6.76
CA VAL A 144 6.51 -12.97 -5.29
C VAL A 144 7.11 -11.70 -4.68
N LEU A 145 6.44 -11.13 -3.68
CA LEU A 145 6.95 -10.01 -2.88
C LEU A 145 8.02 -10.53 -1.92
N ARG A 146 9.20 -9.90 -1.88
CA ARG A 146 10.32 -10.38 -1.04
C ARG A 146 10.86 -9.33 -0.08
N ASN A 147 11.21 -9.75 1.12
CA ASN A 147 11.88 -8.90 2.12
C ASN A 147 11.14 -7.56 2.36
N LEU A 148 9.96 -7.66 2.96
CA LEU A 148 9.15 -6.52 3.34
C LEU A 148 9.34 -6.31 4.84
N LYS A 149 9.74 -5.11 5.26
CA LYS A 149 9.91 -4.77 6.67
C LYS A 149 8.97 -3.64 7.08
N PHE A 150 8.22 -3.86 8.15
CA PHE A 150 7.42 -2.86 8.86
C PHE A 150 8.04 -2.66 10.24
N LEU A 151 8.46 -1.44 10.56
CA LEU A 151 9.10 -1.09 11.82
C LEU A 151 8.44 0.13 12.43
N ASN A 152 7.96 0.02 13.67
CA ASN A 152 7.29 1.10 14.40
C ASN A 152 6.09 1.67 13.62
N VAL A 153 5.09 0.83 13.35
CA VAL A 153 3.92 1.21 12.55
C VAL A 153 2.65 1.19 13.40
N ASN A 154 1.90 2.28 13.40
CA ASN A 154 0.61 2.40 14.09
C ASN A 154 -0.51 2.53 13.06
N LEU A 155 -1.50 1.64 13.10
CA LEU A 155 -2.60 1.57 12.14
C LEU A 155 -3.92 1.61 12.90
N THR A 156 -4.77 2.57 12.55
CA THR A 156 -6.13 2.69 13.08
C THR A 156 -7.11 2.54 11.94
N TYR A 157 -7.91 1.48 11.98
CA TYR A 157 -8.97 1.22 11.01
C TYR A 157 -10.30 1.68 11.56
N LYS A 158 -10.95 2.61 10.89
CA LYS A 158 -12.31 3.05 11.26
C LYS A 158 -13.09 3.42 10.02
N ARG A 159 -14.43 3.42 10.12
CA ARG A 159 -15.35 3.82 9.05
C ARG A 159 -15.85 5.23 9.32
N TRP A 160 -15.74 6.13 8.34
CA TRP A 160 -16.29 7.49 8.45
C TRP A 160 -16.93 8.02 7.17
N THR A 161 -16.83 7.29 6.06
CA THR A 161 -17.56 7.62 4.82
C THR A 161 -18.75 6.68 4.63
N ASN A 162 -19.64 7.07 3.71
CA ASN A 162 -20.82 6.29 3.33
C ASN A 162 -20.62 5.48 2.04
N TYR A 163 -19.40 5.46 1.49
CA TYR A 163 -19.08 4.66 0.29
C TYR A 163 -18.96 3.18 0.63
N THR A 164 -19.40 2.32 -0.29
CA THR A 164 -19.35 0.86 -0.12
C THR A 164 -17.91 0.34 -0.01
N ASP A 165 -17.68 -0.56 0.94
CA ASP A 165 -16.44 -1.29 1.22
C ASP A 165 -16.46 -2.70 0.59
N GLY A 166 -15.58 -3.59 1.04
CA GLY A 166 -15.63 -5.02 0.70
C GLY A 166 -15.00 -5.41 -0.64
N LEU A 167 -14.19 -4.51 -1.23
CA LEU A 167 -13.48 -4.76 -2.49
C LEU A 167 -11.99 -4.48 -2.34
N VAL A 168 -11.18 -5.33 -2.97
CA VAL A 168 -9.79 -5.04 -3.33
C VAL A 168 -9.68 -4.81 -4.83
N ASP A 169 -8.71 -4.00 -5.25
CA ASP A 169 -8.59 -3.56 -6.63
C ASP A 169 -7.28 -4.07 -7.24
N TYR A 170 -7.37 -4.94 -8.24
CA TYR A 170 -6.21 -5.47 -8.97
C TYR A 170 -5.96 -4.73 -10.29
N ARG A 171 -6.78 -3.72 -10.64
CA ARG A 171 -6.68 -3.01 -11.94
C ARG A 171 -5.39 -2.19 -12.04
N PRO A 172 -4.85 -1.96 -13.26
CA PRO A 172 -5.22 -2.69 -14.47
C PRO A 172 -4.65 -4.11 -14.40
N GLY A 173 -5.23 -5.01 -15.19
CA GLY A 173 -4.70 -6.35 -15.38
C GLY A 173 -5.44 -7.41 -14.60
N CYS A 174 -4.72 -8.18 -13.79
CA CYS A 174 -5.03 -9.59 -13.55
C CYS A 174 -6.48 -9.97 -13.15
N ARG A 175 -7.18 -9.19 -12.31
CA ARG A 175 -8.48 -9.64 -11.74
C ARG A 175 -9.58 -8.59 -11.60
N GLY A 176 -9.35 -7.35 -12.01
CA GLY A 176 -10.35 -6.29 -11.83
C GLY A 176 -10.60 -5.94 -10.35
N LEU A 177 -11.85 -5.68 -9.99
CA LEU A 177 -12.29 -5.52 -8.60
C LEU A 177 -12.76 -6.87 -8.06
N VAL A 178 -12.31 -7.25 -6.86
CA VAL A 178 -12.60 -8.56 -6.27
C VAL A 178 -13.20 -8.36 -4.88
N ASN A 179 -14.29 -9.08 -4.60
CA ASN A 179 -14.89 -9.11 -3.27
C ASN A 179 -13.90 -9.68 -2.25
N HIS A 180 -13.78 -9.00 -1.13
CA HIS A 180 -12.87 -9.37 -0.05
C HIS A 180 -13.37 -8.85 1.29
N SER A 181 -13.20 -9.62 2.35
CA SER A 181 -13.44 -9.15 3.71
C SER A 181 -12.27 -8.27 4.12
N THR A 182 -12.52 -7.05 4.61
CA THR A 182 -11.42 -6.19 5.08
C THR A 182 -10.71 -6.85 6.26
N GLY A 183 -9.40 -7.01 6.13
CA GLY A 183 -8.49 -7.42 7.20
C GLY A 183 -7.41 -6.37 7.42
N GLY A 184 -6.62 -6.52 8.47
CA GLY A 184 -5.57 -5.58 8.82
C GLY A 184 -4.44 -5.59 7.79
N PHE A 185 -3.75 -6.72 7.70
CA PHE A 185 -2.86 -7.03 6.57
C PHE A 185 -3.53 -8.13 5.74
N MET A 186 -3.72 -7.88 4.45
CA MET A 186 -4.25 -8.84 3.49
C MET A 186 -3.14 -9.24 2.53
N MET A 187 -2.79 -10.52 2.53
CA MET A 187 -1.50 -11.00 2.01
C MET A 187 -1.64 -12.17 1.04
N GLU A 188 -0.93 -12.11 -0.08
CA GLU A 188 -0.70 -13.28 -0.93
C GLU A 188 0.63 -13.20 -1.67
N HIS A 189 1.25 -14.36 -1.92
CA HIS A 189 2.52 -14.51 -2.65
C HIS A 189 3.65 -13.64 -2.07
N ILE A 190 3.97 -13.88 -0.80
CA ILE A 190 5.02 -13.19 -0.05
C ILE A 190 6.05 -14.21 0.43
N ASP A 191 7.32 -13.83 0.37
CA ASP A 191 8.44 -14.59 0.90
C ASP A 191 9.40 -13.63 1.63
N GLY A 192 9.29 -13.59 2.96
CA GLY A 192 10.03 -12.66 3.80
C GLY A 192 9.21 -11.42 4.16
N LEU A 193 8.49 -11.51 5.28
CA LEU A 193 7.78 -10.39 5.91
C LEU A 193 8.25 -10.26 7.36
N ASP A 194 8.85 -9.13 7.69
CA ASP A 194 9.31 -8.77 9.04
C ASP A 194 8.46 -7.63 9.58
N VAL A 195 7.78 -7.87 10.70
CA VAL A 195 6.89 -6.90 11.34
C VAL A 195 7.32 -6.71 12.78
N GLU A 196 7.80 -5.52 13.08
CA GLU A 196 8.42 -5.18 14.35
C GLU A 196 7.78 -3.91 14.94
N ASN A 197 7.30 -4.01 16.18
CA ASN A 197 6.64 -2.92 16.90
C ASN A 197 5.47 -2.32 16.10
N VAL A 198 4.50 -3.18 15.76
CA VAL A 198 3.30 -2.76 15.02
C VAL A 198 2.08 -2.84 15.90
N ASN A 199 1.32 -1.74 15.95
CA ASN A 199 0.08 -1.63 16.69
C ASN A 199 -1.07 -1.40 15.72
N MET A 200 -2.05 -2.29 15.75
CA MET A 200 -3.19 -2.31 14.86
C MET A 200 -4.46 -2.14 15.69
N ARG A 201 -5.30 -1.17 15.36
CA ARG A 201 -6.47 -0.85 16.16
C ARG A 201 -7.70 -0.69 15.31
N TRP A 202 -8.83 -1.14 15.83
CA TRP A 202 -10.13 -1.10 15.16
C TRP A 202 -11.04 -0.12 15.90
N GLY A 203 -11.48 0.94 15.25
CA GLY A 203 -12.51 1.83 15.81
C GLY A 203 -13.81 1.08 16.08
N GLU A 204 -14.64 1.61 16.97
CA GLU A 204 -15.95 1.04 17.30
C GLU A 204 -16.94 1.10 16.12
N GLY A 205 -17.94 0.20 16.11
CA GLY A 205 -19.05 0.23 15.15
C GLY A 205 -18.86 -0.67 13.92
N LYS A 206 -19.04 -0.13 12.70
CA LYS A 206 -19.10 -0.92 11.44
C LYS A 206 -17.82 -1.76 11.16
N THR A 207 -16.71 -1.41 11.80
CA THR A 207 -15.40 -2.06 11.70
C THR A 207 -15.24 -3.30 12.58
N GLU A 208 -16.18 -3.61 13.49
CA GLU A 208 -16.14 -4.84 14.29
C GLU A 208 -16.18 -6.11 13.42
N ARG A 209 -16.81 -6.01 12.24
CA ARG A 209 -16.81 -7.08 11.22
C ARG A 209 -15.44 -7.33 10.58
N TRP A 210 -14.52 -6.38 10.73
CA TRP A 210 -13.19 -6.41 10.11
C TRP A 210 -12.09 -6.84 11.08
N ASN A 211 -12.45 -7.40 12.24
CA ASN A 211 -11.50 -7.81 13.28
C ASN A 211 -10.69 -9.06 12.89
N ASN A 212 -10.07 -9.05 11.71
CA ASN A 212 -9.11 -10.01 11.24
C ASN A 212 -7.76 -9.29 11.04
N PRO A 213 -6.84 -9.34 12.01
CA PRO A 213 -5.58 -8.61 11.92
C PRO A 213 -4.70 -9.05 10.76
N LEU A 214 -4.69 -10.35 10.44
CA LEU A 214 -3.85 -10.96 9.41
C LEU A 214 -4.70 -11.90 8.55
N ASP A 215 -4.97 -11.50 7.32
CA ASP A 215 -5.58 -12.34 6.30
C ASP A 215 -4.53 -12.76 5.28
N PHE A 216 -4.46 -14.04 4.95
CA PHE A 216 -3.51 -14.53 3.95
C PHE A 216 -4.05 -15.69 3.14
N ARG A 217 -3.70 -15.67 1.86
CA ARG A 217 -4.01 -16.77 0.95
C ARG A 217 -3.17 -18.01 1.31
N PRO A 218 -3.79 -19.17 1.58
CA PRO A 218 -3.09 -20.39 1.98
C PRO A 218 -1.97 -20.79 1.01
N SER A 219 -0.85 -21.26 1.57
CA SER A 219 0.32 -21.75 0.83
C SER A 219 1.03 -20.73 -0.07
N THR A 220 0.79 -19.43 0.13
CA THR A 220 1.44 -18.38 -0.67
C THR A 220 2.26 -17.37 0.14
N VAL A 221 2.19 -17.43 1.47
CA VAL A 221 2.89 -16.50 2.37
C VAL A 221 3.87 -17.30 3.22
N ASN A 222 5.15 -16.99 3.09
CA ASN A 222 6.26 -17.72 3.73
C ASN A 222 7.22 -16.75 4.44
N ASN A 223 7.98 -17.28 5.40
CA ASN A 223 9.03 -16.54 6.11
C ASN A 223 8.50 -15.25 6.77
N VAL A 224 7.52 -15.40 7.67
CA VAL A 224 6.91 -14.30 8.40
C VAL A 224 7.47 -14.23 9.82
N THR A 225 7.91 -13.05 10.24
CA THR A 225 8.31 -12.74 11.62
C THR A 225 7.44 -11.63 12.17
N LEU A 226 6.91 -11.83 13.37
CA LEU A 226 6.12 -10.83 14.10
C LEU A 226 6.76 -10.64 15.48
N LEU A 227 7.27 -9.44 15.75
CA LEU A 227 7.85 -9.06 17.03
C LEU A 227 7.11 -7.82 17.55
N ASN A 228 6.56 -7.90 18.77
CA ASN A 228 5.77 -6.81 19.36
C ASN A 228 4.62 -6.35 18.43
N PHE A 229 3.87 -7.33 17.91
CA PHE A 229 2.67 -7.10 17.12
C PHE A 229 1.44 -7.11 18.02
N TYR A 230 0.69 -6.00 18.03
CA TYR A 230 -0.50 -5.83 18.85
C TYR A 230 -1.71 -5.54 17.97
N SER A 231 -2.85 -6.17 18.27
CA SER A 231 -4.14 -5.85 17.68
C SER A 231 -5.21 -5.69 18.75
N GLY A 232 -6.07 -4.69 18.65
CA GLY A 232 -7.17 -4.47 19.61
C GLY A 232 -8.23 -3.47 19.13
N SER A 233 -9.23 -3.22 19.97
CA SER A 233 -10.20 -2.14 19.74
C SER A 233 -9.59 -0.77 20.07
N TYR A 234 -10.12 0.27 19.45
CA TYR A 234 -9.82 1.67 19.72
C TYR A 234 -11.10 2.37 20.15
N ASN A 235 -11.18 2.72 21.43
CA ASN A 235 -12.24 3.58 21.95
C ASN A 235 -11.78 5.02 21.74
N GLU A 236 -12.49 5.80 20.93
CA GLU A 236 -12.32 7.25 20.92
C GLU A 236 -12.85 7.77 22.26
N ALA A 237 -11.96 8.28 23.12
CA ALA A 237 -12.33 9.00 24.34
C ALA A 237 -12.98 10.34 24.01
#